data_AF-E9FQN8-F1
#
_entry.id   AF-E9FQN8-F1
#
_cell.length_a   1.000
_cell.length_b   1.000
_cell.length_c   1.000
_cell.angle_alpha   90.00
_cell.angle_beta   90.00
_cell.angle_gamma   90.00
#
_symmetry.space_group_name_H-M   'P 1'
#
loop_
_entity.id
_entity.type
_entity.pdbx_description
1 polymer ?
#
loop_
_entity_poly.entity_id
_entity_poly.type
_entity_poly.pdbx_seq_one_letter_code
_entity_poly.pdbx_strand_id
1 'polypeptide(L)'
;MSWWFLVVITIVSALCGCSRAAFLLGYTAESCDDLRPHRIPFVQDLMGQSGGFQPGLGSNGLPINAPGFNRPNPNGPAADGVNIQPVLMTTVTPYRILTADSRYKKGRAIEVRLEGREYFEAFVMEARALGGGPTNKLPQAGVGRFVGAPKTAMFLSCRDRSSSAVVNAPNPVRMNNLTFTWEAPFQDVGDIYFIASVLLGDRYWVFTSERLLSNPFPGELVGCGIRRTCVRLCGYYQSSPICSLDEAEYVLIIEIDPSLREAQITIGGFIRDPQTYVAFGMAYSDFSLTDMDMSVCMLDRGRVTLGHYYVKQEIFPPFPHAGIIVPDLTDLDNNRLWCRFRRPLLPYGPTSINPTRSMYHYYFKGPKNDSGIYLPENIYKMNISPRQYNITEFYTDFHHSVI
;
A
#
# COMPACT_ATOMS: atom_id res chain seq x y z
N MET A 1 -41.68 5.34 15.45
CA MET A 1 -40.86 6.01 14.41
C MET A 1 -41.58 5.89 13.07
N SER A 2 -41.90 7.00 12.42
CA SER A 2 -42.67 7.04 11.16
C SER A 2 -41.84 6.51 9.98
N TRP A 3 -42.45 5.72 9.10
CA TRP A 3 -41.86 5.17 7.88
C TRP A 3 -41.22 6.24 6.98
N TRP A 4 -41.79 7.46 6.99
CA TRP A 4 -41.26 8.63 6.30
C TRP A 4 -39.88 9.06 6.78
N PHE A 5 -39.59 8.94 8.08
CA PHE A 5 -38.30 9.32 8.66
C PHE A 5 -37.19 8.39 8.17
N LEU A 6 -37.47 7.09 8.08
CA LEU A 6 -36.54 6.09 7.55
C LEU A 6 -36.27 6.30 6.04
N VAL A 7 -37.30 6.66 5.26
CA VAL A 7 -37.15 6.93 3.82
C VAL A 7 -36.31 8.20 3.58
N VAL A 8 -36.50 9.26 4.35
CA VAL A 8 -35.70 10.49 4.22
C VAL A 8 -34.24 10.25 4.60
N ILE A 9 -33.96 9.57 5.72
CA ILE A 9 -32.59 9.20 6.11
C ILE A 9 -31.91 8.35 5.04
N THR A 10 -32.67 7.44 4.43
CA THR A 10 -32.17 6.60 3.33
C THR A 10 -31.73 7.43 2.13
N ILE A 11 -32.60 8.33 1.67
CA ILE A 11 -32.36 9.15 0.48
C ILE A 11 -31.17 10.08 0.73
N VAL A 12 -31.10 10.72 1.90
CA VAL A 12 -30.01 11.64 2.23
C VAL A 12 -28.67 10.91 2.44
N SER A 13 -28.67 9.73 3.10
CA SER A 13 -27.45 8.92 3.24
C SER A 13 -26.89 8.47 1.87
N ALA A 14 -27.79 8.11 0.93
CA ALA A 14 -27.40 7.72 -0.42
C ALA A 14 -26.87 8.92 -1.24
N LEU A 15 -27.41 10.11 -1.03
CA LEU A 15 -26.96 11.35 -1.68
C LEU A 15 -25.61 11.86 -1.13
N CYS A 16 -25.28 11.57 0.12
CA CYS A 16 -24.03 12.03 0.77
C CYS A 16 -22.88 10.99 0.73
N GLY A 17 -23.05 9.84 0.07
CA GLY A 17 -22.01 8.79 -0.01
C GLY A 17 -21.62 8.16 1.35
N CYS A 18 -22.37 8.45 2.41
CA CYS A 18 -22.10 7.97 3.76
C CYS A 18 -22.95 6.75 4.09
N SER A 19 -22.46 5.85 4.95
CA SER A 19 -23.32 4.78 5.47
C SER A 19 -24.48 5.39 6.29
N ARG A 20 -25.68 4.79 6.24
CA ARG A 20 -26.85 5.25 7.01
C ARG A 20 -26.55 5.44 8.50
N ALA A 21 -25.69 4.57 9.05
CA ALA A 21 -25.27 4.65 10.45
C ALA A 21 -24.37 5.87 10.71
N ALA A 22 -23.40 6.17 9.84
CA ALA A 22 -22.51 7.32 10.00
C ALA A 22 -23.27 8.66 9.93
N PHE A 23 -24.19 8.79 8.96
CA PHE A 23 -24.98 10.01 8.78
C PHE A 23 -25.89 10.30 9.99
N LEU A 24 -26.50 9.26 10.57
CA LEU A 24 -27.32 9.39 11.77
C LEU A 24 -26.54 9.82 13.02
N LEU A 25 -25.20 9.69 12.99
CA LEU A 25 -24.31 9.96 14.11
C LEU A 25 -23.51 11.26 13.92
N GLY A 26 -23.91 12.08 12.94
CA GLY A 26 -23.32 13.40 12.68
C GLY A 26 -22.03 13.37 11.85
N TYR A 27 -21.62 12.20 11.35
CA TYR A 27 -20.48 12.10 10.43
C TYR A 27 -20.95 12.35 9.00
N THR A 28 -20.47 13.44 8.40
CA THR A 28 -20.65 13.76 6.98
C THR A 28 -19.38 13.41 6.21
N ALA A 29 -19.44 13.45 4.88
CA ALA A 29 -18.23 13.33 4.05
C ALA A 29 -17.18 14.40 4.40
N GLU A 30 -17.62 15.58 4.86
CA GLU A 30 -16.76 16.69 5.31
C GLU A 30 -16.05 16.38 6.65
N SER A 31 -16.60 15.50 7.49
CA SER A 31 -15.97 15.08 8.75
C SER A 31 -14.59 14.45 8.55
N CYS A 32 -14.33 13.86 7.38
CA CYS A 32 -13.03 13.29 7.02
C CYS A 32 -12.01 14.36 6.59
N ASP A 33 -12.49 15.45 5.98
CA ASP A 33 -11.64 16.55 5.51
C ASP A 33 -11.11 17.35 6.70
N ASP A 34 -11.99 17.61 7.67
CA ASP A 34 -11.68 18.36 8.88
C ASP A 34 -11.13 17.50 10.02
N LEU A 35 -11.15 16.16 9.86
CA LEU A 35 -10.78 15.18 10.88
C LEU A 35 -11.44 15.45 12.24
N ARG A 36 -12.70 15.90 12.26
CA ARG A 36 -13.37 16.27 13.54
C ARG A 36 -14.04 15.05 14.18
N PRO A 37 -13.60 14.60 15.36
CA PRO A 37 -14.24 13.54 16.11
C PRO A 37 -15.48 14.11 16.79
N HIS A 38 -16.56 13.33 16.77
CA HIS A 38 -17.81 13.68 17.44
C HIS A 38 -18.07 12.72 18.60
N ARG A 39 -18.43 13.27 19.75
CA ARG A 39 -19.09 12.49 20.79
C ARG A 39 -20.44 12.08 20.22
N ILE A 40 -20.67 10.79 20.10
CA ILE A 40 -21.95 10.30 19.60
C ILE A 40 -22.88 10.14 20.82
N PRO A 41 -23.93 10.96 20.96
CA PRO A 41 -24.83 10.87 22.10
C PRO A 41 -25.58 9.53 22.07
N PHE A 42 -25.79 8.96 23.26
CA PHE A 42 -26.50 7.71 23.40
C PHE A 42 -28.01 7.92 23.27
N VAL A 43 -28.71 6.98 22.62
CA VAL A 43 -30.14 7.10 22.26
C VAL A 43 -31.06 7.25 23.48
N GLN A 44 -30.65 6.86 24.69
CA GLN A 44 -31.47 7.09 25.90
C GLN A 44 -31.61 8.58 26.29
N ASP A 45 -30.65 9.44 25.94
CA ASP A 45 -30.75 10.87 26.26
C ASP A 45 -31.79 11.62 25.41
N LEU A 46 -32.14 11.06 24.23
CA LEU A 46 -33.17 11.62 23.34
C LEU A 46 -34.61 11.25 23.75
N MET A 47 -34.80 10.29 24.66
CA MET A 47 -36.13 9.85 25.13
C MET A 47 -36.48 10.33 26.55
N GLY A 48 -35.60 11.09 27.21
CA GLY A 48 -35.79 11.57 28.58
C GLY A 48 -36.58 12.87 28.76
N GLN A 49 -36.97 13.57 27.68
CA GLN A 49 -37.77 14.80 27.76
C GLN A 49 -39.16 14.61 27.15
N SER A 50 -40.03 13.88 27.85
CA SER A 50 -41.48 13.89 27.59
C SER A 50 -42.23 14.48 28.80
N GLY A 51 -42.13 15.81 28.96
CA GLY A 51 -43.06 16.60 29.78
C GLY A 51 -44.24 17.02 28.92
N GLY A 52 -45.45 16.61 29.31
CA GLY A 52 -46.63 16.58 28.45
C GLY A 52 -47.21 17.93 28.02
N PHE A 53 -47.87 17.90 26.86
CA PHE A 53 -48.88 18.87 26.45
C PHE A 53 -50.08 18.09 25.90
N GLN A 54 -51.25 18.24 26.53
CA GLN A 54 -52.54 17.76 26.01
C GLN A 54 -53.02 18.67 24.85
N PRO A 55 -53.65 18.14 23.79
CA PRO A 55 -54.17 18.96 22.70
C PRO A 55 -55.60 19.44 23.01
N GLY A 56 -55.78 20.76 23.10
CA GLY A 56 -57.08 21.41 22.98
C GLY A 56 -57.42 21.62 21.50
N LEU A 57 -58.59 21.10 21.08
CA LEU A 57 -59.18 21.34 19.77
C LEU A 57 -59.59 22.81 19.61
N GLY A 58 -59.06 23.47 18.58
CA GLY A 58 -59.48 24.78 18.11
C GLY A 58 -59.58 24.77 16.59
N SER A 59 -60.75 25.13 16.08
CA SER A 59 -61.12 25.21 14.67
C SER A 59 -60.28 26.26 13.94
N ASN A 60 -59.53 25.80 12.93
CA ASN A 60 -59.12 26.46 11.67
C ASN A 60 -57.77 25.85 11.28
N GLY A 61 -57.82 24.85 10.40
CA GLY A 61 -56.64 24.07 10.01
C GLY A 61 -55.61 24.90 9.26
N LEU A 62 -54.57 25.36 9.98
CA LEU A 62 -53.23 25.76 9.50
C LEU A 62 -52.27 25.70 10.71
N PRO A 63 -51.04 25.15 10.62
CA PRO A 63 -50.11 25.14 11.75
C PRO A 63 -49.60 26.55 12.07
N ILE A 64 -49.67 26.91 13.36
CA ILE A 64 -49.17 28.15 13.95
C ILE A 64 -47.65 28.04 14.19
N ASN A 65 -46.96 29.15 13.93
CA ASN A 65 -45.51 29.35 14.03
C ASN A 65 -44.90 28.94 15.39
N ALA A 66 -43.82 28.17 15.33
CA ALA A 66 -42.84 28.00 16.40
C ALA A 66 -41.99 29.29 16.57
N PRO A 67 -41.43 29.55 17.77
CA PRO A 67 -40.65 30.76 18.02
C PRO A 67 -39.31 30.78 17.23
N GLY A 68 -39.16 31.81 16.40
CA GLY A 68 -37.90 32.54 16.21
C GLY A 68 -36.72 31.84 15.53
N PHE A 69 -36.85 31.46 14.26
CA PHE A 69 -35.71 31.35 13.35
C PHE A 69 -35.70 32.57 12.42
N ASN A 70 -35.04 33.66 12.85
CA ASN A 70 -34.80 34.79 11.97
C ASN A 70 -33.80 34.38 10.87
N ARG A 71 -34.22 34.44 9.61
CA ARG A 71 -33.30 34.42 8.47
C ARG A 71 -32.46 35.72 8.48
N PRO A 72 -31.14 35.67 8.21
CA PRO A 72 -30.36 36.88 8.05
C PRO A 72 -30.83 37.68 6.82
N ASN A 73 -31.00 38.98 7.03
CA ASN A 73 -31.17 39.98 5.98
C ASN A 73 -29.86 40.07 5.16
N PRO A 74 -29.87 39.97 3.81
CA PRO A 74 -28.65 39.97 3.00
C PRO A 74 -27.85 41.27 2.99
N ASN A 75 -28.33 42.36 3.60
CA ASN A 75 -27.75 43.69 3.45
C ASN A 75 -27.40 44.39 4.79
N GLY A 76 -27.08 43.65 5.85
CA GLY A 76 -26.58 44.20 7.12
C GLY A 76 -25.06 44.07 7.27
N PRO A 77 -24.36 45.01 7.94
CA PRO A 77 -22.92 44.94 8.13
C PRO A 77 -22.55 43.77 9.05
N ALA A 78 -21.43 43.11 8.72
CA ALA A 78 -20.93 41.92 9.39
C ALA A 78 -20.78 42.12 10.90
N ALA A 79 -21.50 41.33 11.69
CA ALA A 79 -21.27 41.19 13.12
C ALA A 79 -20.17 40.13 13.33
N ASP A 80 -19.15 40.51 14.10
CA ASP A 80 -17.95 39.75 14.40
C ASP A 80 -18.25 38.32 14.85
N GLY A 81 -17.85 37.36 14.01
CA GLY A 81 -17.83 35.95 14.36
C GLY A 81 -16.73 35.69 15.37
N VAL A 82 -17.11 35.26 16.58
CA VAL A 82 -16.18 34.64 17.52
C VAL A 82 -15.65 33.36 16.88
N ASN A 83 -14.44 33.48 16.34
CA ASN A 83 -13.68 32.40 15.75
C ASN A 83 -13.14 31.49 16.87
N ILE A 84 -13.94 30.51 17.30
CA ILE A 84 -13.41 29.40 18.10
C ILE A 84 -12.70 28.45 17.13
N GLN A 85 -11.50 28.82 16.69
CA GLN A 85 -10.59 27.82 16.14
C GLN A 85 -10.24 26.87 17.27
N PRO A 86 -10.35 25.54 17.09
CA PRO A 86 -9.73 24.61 18.03
C PRO A 86 -8.24 24.95 18.07
N VAL A 87 -7.75 25.33 19.25
CA VAL A 87 -6.34 25.65 19.46
C VAL A 87 -5.53 24.42 19.07
N LEU A 88 -4.82 24.50 17.96
CA LEU A 88 -3.87 23.48 17.54
C LEU A 88 -2.72 23.49 18.55
N MET A 89 -2.82 22.70 19.61
CA MET A 89 -1.71 22.54 20.55
C MET A 89 -0.61 21.72 19.89
N THR A 90 0.46 22.39 19.47
CA THR A 90 1.72 21.80 18.98
C THR A 90 2.60 21.24 20.10
N THR A 91 2.04 20.95 21.27
CA THR A 91 2.74 20.25 22.35
C THR A 91 2.75 18.75 22.06
N VAL A 92 3.83 18.06 22.42
CA VAL A 92 3.97 16.58 22.37
C VAL A 92 2.63 15.90 22.65
N THR A 93 2.04 15.30 21.61
CA THR A 93 0.76 14.59 21.74
C THR A 93 0.96 13.38 22.67
N PRO A 94 0.05 13.12 23.63
CA PRO A 94 0.12 11.91 24.46
C PRO A 94 -0.32 10.65 23.70
N TYR A 95 -0.63 10.79 22.41
CA TYR A 95 -1.12 9.73 21.53
C TYR A 95 -0.18 9.51 20.35
N ARG A 96 -0.18 8.29 19.83
CA ARG A 96 0.62 7.91 18.66
C ARG A 96 -0.08 6.84 17.82
N ILE A 97 0.27 6.82 16.54
CA ILE A 97 -0.13 5.77 15.61
C ILE A 97 1.09 4.91 15.33
N LEU A 98 0.98 3.60 15.55
CA LEU A 98 2.02 2.63 15.25
C LEU A 98 1.53 1.71 14.14
N THR A 99 2.41 1.37 13.21
CA THR A 99 2.17 0.35 12.18
C THR A 99 3.03 -0.87 12.49
N ALA A 100 2.54 -2.07 12.20
CA ALA A 100 3.31 -3.30 12.41
C ALA A 100 4.60 -3.34 11.58
N ASP A 101 4.59 -2.68 10.42
CA ASP A 101 5.70 -2.59 9.49
C ASP A 101 6.00 -1.12 9.15
N SER A 102 7.19 -0.86 8.58
CA SER A 102 7.58 0.44 8.03
C SER A 102 7.34 0.55 6.51
N ARG A 103 6.84 -0.51 5.89
CA ARG A 103 6.53 -0.62 4.45
C ARG A 103 5.18 -1.30 4.26
N TYR A 104 4.49 -0.97 3.18
CA TYR A 104 3.27 -1.68 2.78
C TYR A 104 3.37 -2.20 1.34
N LYS A 105 2.61 -3.26 1.05
CA LYS A 105 2.48 -3.82 -0.29
C LYS A 105 1.07 -3.63 -0.81
N LYS A 106 0.94 -3.42 -2.12
CA LYS A 106 -0.35 -3.29 -2.81
C LYS A 106 -1.25 -4.47 -2.45
N GLY A 107 -2.50 -4.19 -2.08
CA GLY A 107 -3.51 -5.20 -1.71
C GLY A 107 -3.23 -6.00 -0.43
N ARG A 108 -2.16 -5.70 0.33
CA ARG A 108 -1.86 -6.41 1.58
C ARG A 108 -2.41 -5.65 2.79
N ALA A 109 -2.81 -6.43 3.78
CA ALA A 109 -3.25 -5.93 5.07
C ALA A 109 -2.07 -5.77 6.04
N ILE A 110 -2.10 -4.71 6.84
CA ILE A 110 -1.18 -4.46 7.94
C ILE A 110 -1.98 -4.10 9.21
N GLU A 111 -1.36 -4.34 10.36
CA GLU A 111 -1.90 -3.89 11.63
C GLU A 111 -1.52 -2.43 11.90
N VAL A 112 -2.49 -1.64 12.36
CA VAL A 112 -2.35 -0.23 12.74
C VAL A 112 -2.89 -0.05 14.14
N ARG A 113 -2.12 0.56 15.04
CA ARG A 113 -2.47 0.75 16.45
C ARG A 113 -2.55 2.22 16.79
N LEU A 114 -3.64 2.61 17.44
CA LEU A 114 -3.84 3.93 18.03
C LEU A 114 -3.63 3.82 19.54
N GLU A 115 -2.52 4.37 20.03
CA GLU A 115 -2.15 4.28 21.44
C GLU A 115 -2.19 5.64 22.12
N GLY A 116 -2.61 5.66 23.38
CA GLY A 116 -2.62 6.83 24.24
C GLY A 116 -1.98 6.57 25.59
N ARG A 117 -1.28 7.57 26.13
CA ARG A 117 -0.88 7.57 27.56
C ARG A 117 -2.08 7.78 28.48
N GLU A 118 -3.10 8.46 27.98
CA GLU A 118 -4.41 8.62 28.61
C GLU A 118 -5.51 8.07 27.68
N TYR A 119 -6.71 7.88 28.21
CA TYR A 119 -7.85 7.44 27.41
C TYR A 119 -8.39 8.61 26.57
N PHE A 120 -9.08 8.31 25.47
CA PHE A 120 -9.82 9.28 24.67
C PHE A 120 -11.29 8.87 24.54
N GLU A 121 -12.16 9.84 24.23
CA GLU A 121 -13.62 9.69 24.20
C GLU A 121 -14.17 9.57 22.78
N ALA A 122 -13.49 10.17 21.80
CA ALA A 122 -13.82 10.07 20.38
C ALA A 122 -12.56 10.15 19.54
N PHE A 123 -12.60 9.56 18.34
CA PHE A 123 -11.48 9.60 17.41
C PHE A 123 -11.95 9.49 15.97
N VAL A 124 -11.11 9.97 15.05
CA VAL A 124 -11.18 9.69 13.62
C VAL A 124 -9.76 9.35 13.15
N MET A 125 -9.60 8.32 12.32
CA MET A 125 -8.32 7.98 11.71
C MET A 125 -8.51 7.55 10.26
N GLU A 126 -7.61 7.99 9.39
CA GLU A 126 -7.52 7.58 8.00
C GLU A 126 -6.07 7.48 7.51
N ALA A 127 -5.86 6.88 6.34
CA ALA A 127 -4.57 6.92 5.65
C ALA A 127 -4.59 7.93 4.50
N ARG A 128 -3.49 8.68 4.35
CA ARG A 128 -3.29 9.66 3.27
C ARG A 128 -1.99 9.38 2.50
N ALA A 129 -2.00 9.62 1.19
CA ALA A 129 -0.78 9.58 0.38
C ALA A 129 0.02 10.88 0.55
N LEU A 130 1.37 10.81 0.57
CA LEU A 130 2.25 11.98 0.67
C LEU A 130 2.29 12.84 -0.60
N GLY A 131 1.85 12.29 -1.73
CA GLY A 131 1.71 12.97 -3.01
C GLY A 131 1.04 12.03 -4.00
N GLY A 132 0.03 12.52 -4.72
CA GLY A 132 -0.83 11.71 -5.58
C GLY A 132 -0.16 11.33 -6.90
N GLY A 133 0.74 10.34 -6.89
CA GLY A 133 1.34 9.81 -8.11
C GLY A 133 1.94 10.89 -9.05
N PRO A 134 2.20 10.56 -10.32
CA PRO A 134 2.78 11.50 -11.28
C PRO A 134 1.88 12.69 -11.63
N THR A 135 0.59 12.67 -11.27
CA THR A 135 -0.43 13.58 -11.81
C THR A 135 -1.12 14.49 -10.78
N ASN A 136 -1.07 14.20 -9.48
CA ASN A 136 -1.77 14.99 -8.46
C ASN A 136 -0.83 15.53 -7.37
N LYS A 137 -0.73 16.86 -7.28
CA LYS A 137 0.14 17.58 -6.34
C LYS A 137 -0.43 17.70 -4.91
N LEU A 138 -1.60 17.12 -4.61
CA LEU A 138 -2.23 17.17 -3.29
C LEU A 138 -2.23 15.79 -2.62
N PRO A 139 -2.09 15.72 -1.28
CA PRO A 139 -2.29 14.49 -0.53
C PRO A 139 -3.67 13.89 -0.83
N GLN A 140 -3.70 12.64 -1.30
CA GLN A 140 -4.95 11.95 -1.51
C GLN A 140 -5.47 11.44 -0.18
N ALA A 141 -6.66 11.87 0.24
CA ALA A 141 -7.33 11.38 1.46
C ALA A 141 -8.00 10.01 1.22
N GLY A 142 -8.24 9.27 2.31
CA GLY A 142 -8.89 7.97 2.27
C GLY A 142 -8.21 6.95 1.36
N VAL A 143 -6.91 6.71 1.55
CA VAL A 143 -6.15 5.73 0.77
C VAL A 143 -6.27 4.35 1.39
N GLY A 144 -6.49 3.31 0.57
CA GLY A 144 -6.77 1.96 1.05
C GLY A 144 -8.10 1.86 1.78
N ARG A 145 -8.27 0.82 2.60
CA ARG A 145 -9.48 0.60 3.40
C ARG A 145 -9.19 -0.11 4.71
N PHE A 146 -9.93 0.21 5.75
CA PHE A 146 -9.96 -0.58 6.97
C PHE A 146 -10.85 -1.79 6.78
N VAL A 147 -10.32 -2.97 7.14
CA VAL A 147 -10.99 -4.27 7.03
C VAL A 147 -11.20 -4.94 8.39
N GLY A 148 -10.52 -4.45 9.42
CA GLY A 148 -10.65 -4.91 10.80
C GLY A 148 -10.63 -3.75 11.79
N ALA A 149 -11.53 -3.78 12.78
CA ALA A 149 -11.63 -2.78 13.83
C ALA A 149 -12.19 -3.42 15.12
N PRO A 150 -11.88 -2.86 16.30
CA PRO A 150 -12.44 -3.34 17.56
C PRO A 150 -13.93 -2.96 17.65
N LYS A 151 -14.68 -3.63 18.54
CA LYS A 151 -16.13 -3.37 18.74
C LYS A 151 -16.46 -1.93 19.18
N THR A 152 -15.47 -1.19 19.68
CA THR A 152 -15.58 0.21 20.08
C THR A 152 -15.40 1.18 18.91
N ALA A 153 -15.20 0.68 17.69
CA ALA A 153 -14.99 1.47 16.49
C ALA A 153 -15.95 1.05 15.37
N MET A 154 -16.13 1.93 14.39
CA MET A 154 -16.89 1.68 13.18
C MET A 154 -16.19 2.26 11.95
N PHE A 155 -16.48 1.68 10.78
CA PHE A 155 -15.95 2.16 9.51
C PHE A 155 -16.75 3.36 9.02
N LEU A 156 -16.05 4.34 8.46
CA LEU A 156 -16.61 5.52 7.81
C LEU A 156 -16.19 5.53 6.34
N SER A 157 -17.15 5.88 5.47
CA SER A 157 -16.89 6.10 4.05
C SER A 157 -16.63 7.57 3.81
N CYS A 158 -15.42 7.90 3.36
CA CYS A 158 -15.02 9.26 3.00
C CYS A 158 -14.85 9.36 1.48
N ARG A 159 -15.40 10.43 0.87
CA ARG A 159 -15.22 10.76 -0.57
C ARG A 159 -15.50 9.56 -1.49
N ASP A 160 -16.65 8.91 -1.28
CA ASP A 160 -17.13 7.71 -2.02
C ASP A 160 -16.23 6.46 -1.90
N ARG A 161 -15.29 6.46 -0.95
CA ARG A 161 -14.46 5.30 -0.65
C ARG A 161 -14.98 4.60 0.59
N SER A 162 -15.43 3.36 0.41
CA SER A 162 -15.93 2.53 1.51
C SER A 162 -14.84 2.24 2.53
N SER A 163 -15.14 2.42 3.81
CA SER A 163 -14.24 2.08 4.92
C SER A 163 -12.86 2.75 4.82
N SER A 164 -12.80 3.96 4.25
CA SER A 164 -11.55 4.70 4.09
C SER A 164 -11.08 5.37 5.38
N ALA A 165 -11.96 5.49 6.38
CA ALA A 165 -11.65 5.95 7.73
C ALA A 165 -12.29 5.04 8.80
N VAL A 166 -11.81 5.19 10.02
CA VAL A 166 -12.38 4.58 11.23
C VAL A 166 -12.68 5.66 12.26
N VAL A 167 -13.80 5.49 12.97
CA VAL A 167 -14.25 6.41 14.01
C VAL A 167 -14.75 5.61 15.22
N ASN A 168 -14.99 6.28 16.35
CA ASN A 168 -15.59 5.64 17.52
C ASN A 168 -17.02 5.16 17.24
N ALA A 169 -17.36 3.98 17.75
CA ALA A 169 -18.73 3.49 17.75
C ALA A 169 -19.61 4.29 18.73
N PRO A 170 -20.94 4.29 18.57
CA PRO A 170 -21.89 4.99 19.45
C PRO A 170 -22.05 4.28 20.82
N ASN A 171 -20.96 4.19 21.58
CA ASN A 171 -20.94 3.68 22.94
C ASN A 171 -20.05 4.60 23.81
N PRO A 172 -20.48 4.98 25.02
CA PRO A 172 -19.70 5.83 25.92
C PRO A 172 -18.57 5.03 26.59
N VAL A 173 -17.58 4.60 25.79
CA VAL A 173 -16.45 3.81 26.24
C VAL A 173 -15.20 4.67 26.22
N ARG A 174 -14.48 4.72 27.33
CA ARG A 174 -13.13 5.26 27.39
C ARG A 174 -12.23 4.35 26.58
N MET A 175 -11.66 4.87 25.50
CA MET A 175 -10.83 4.10 24.58
C MET A 175 -9.36 4.36 24.85
N ASN A 176 -8.57 3.30 24.76
CA ASN A 176 -7.12 3.37 24.68
C ASN A 176 -6.63 2.11 23.95
N ASN A 177 -5.49 2.19 23.26
CA ASN A 177 -4.82 1.06 22.61
C ASN A 177 -5.76 0.29 21.67
N LEU A 178 -6.24 0.97 20.63
CA LEU A 178 -7.11 0.36 19.62
C LEU A 178 -6.25 -0.23 18.50
N THR A 179 -6.57 -1.46 18.09
CA THR A 179 -5.90 -2.15 16.99
C THR A 179 -6.83 -2.31 15.81
N PHE A 180 -6.36 -1.92 14.62
CA PHE A 180 -7.07 -1.96 13.37
C PHE A 180 -6.30 -2.78 12.34
N THR A 181 -7.00 -3.29 11.33
CA THR A 181 -6.41 -3.90 10.15
C THR A 181 -6.73 -3.04 8.95
N TRP A 182 -5.69 -2.52 8.29
CA TRP A 182 -5.81 -1.68 7.10
C TRP A 182 -5.23 -2.42 5.88
N GLU A 183 -5.98 -2.44 4.79
CA GLU A 183 -5.60 -3.04 3.51
C GLU A 183 -5.19 -1.95 2.52
N ALA A 184 -3.98 -2.09 1.98
CA ALA A 184 -3.45 -1.18 0.99
C ALA A 184 -4.22 -1.24 -0.33
N PRO A 185 -4.29 -0.12 -1.08
CA PRO A 185 -4.88 -0.15 -2.41
C PRO A 185 -4.09 -1.05 -3.36
N PHE A 186 -4.75 -1.56 -4.40
CA PHE A 186 -4.09 -2.33 -5.47
C PHE A 186 -3.29 -1.42 -6.43
N GLN A 187 -3.58 -0.11 -6.43
CA GLN A 187 -2.88 0.88 -7.25
C GLN A 187 -1.69 1.45 -6.50
N ASP A 188 -0.66 1.87 -7.24
CA ASP A 188 0.43 2.63 -6.64
C ASP A 188 -0.01 4.03 -6.28
N VAL A 189 0.10 4.35 -4.99
CA VAL A 189 -0.22 5.65 -4.42
C VAL A 189 1.01 6.29 -3.77
N GLY A 190 2.18 5.67 -3.92
CA GLY A 190 3.43 6.11 -3.31
C GLY A 190 3.43 5.95 -1.78
N ASP A 191 4.32 6.67 -1.11
CA ASP A 191 4.41 6.61 0.35
C ASP A 191 3.15 7.18 1.01
N ILE A 192 2.74 6.58 2.11
CA ILE A 192 1.55 6.99 2.87
C ILE A 192 1.90 7.31 4.32
N TYR A 193 0.93 7.87 5.03
CA TYR A 193 0.94 7.99 6.48
C TYR A 193 -0.49 7.89 7.00
N PHE A 194 -0.64 7.46 8.24
CA PHE A 194 -1.90 7.56 8.94
C PHE A 194 -1.99 8.91 9.63
N ILE A 195 -3.17 9.50 9.60
CA ILE A 195 -3.50 10.70 10.35
C ILE A 195 -4.69 10.39 11.23
N ALA A 196 -4.61 10.80 12.49
CA ALA A 196 -5.67 10.63 13.44
C ALA A 196 -5.92 11.92 14.21
N SER A 197 -7.14 12.03 14.69
CA SER A 197 -7.53 13.02 15.66
C SER A 197 -8.26 12.35 16.83
N VAL A 198 -8.06 12.88 18.03
CA VAL A 198 -8.69 12.37 19.25
C VAL A 198 -9.23 13.51 20.11
N LEU A 199 -10.29 13.22 20.84
CA LEU A 199 -10.96 14.14 21.75
C LEU A 199 -10.98 13.57 23.17
N LEU A 200 -10.63 14.39 24.15
CA LEU A 200 -10.77 14.10 25.58
C LEU A 200 -11.20 15.36 26.33
N GLY A 201 -12.42 15.37 26.86
CA GLY A 201 -12.98 16.60 27.43
C GLY A 201 -13.20 17.62 26.30
N ASP A 202 -12.62 18.81 26.48
CA ASP A 202 -12.59 19.89 25.47
C ASP A 202 -11.23 19.96 24.73
N ARG A 203 -10.33 19.01 25.00
CA ARG A 203 -8.99 18.96 24.40
C ARG A 203 -9.01 18.11 23.13
N TYR A 204 -8.37 18.64 22.10
CA TYR A 204 -8.32 18.07 20.76
C TYR A 204 -6.88 17.98 20.28
N TRP A 205 -6.50 16.83 19.70
CA TRP A 205 -5.17 16.63 19.13
C TRP A 205 -5.28 16.02 17.76
N VAL A 206 -4.41 16.46 16.84
CA VAL A 206 -4.20 15.88 15.51
C VAL A 206 -2.75 15.44 15.42
N PHE A 207 -2.52 14.21 14.96
CA PHE A 207 -1.18 13.63 14.87
C PHE A 207 -1.10 12.58 13.76
N THR A 208 0.13 12.25 13.36
CA THR A 208 0.39 11.33 12.26
C THR A 208 1.28 10.17 12.72
N SER A 209 1.20 9.04 12.01
CA SER A 209 2.20 7.98 12.11
C SER A 209 3.53 8.43 11.49
N GLU A 210 4.55 7.60 11.67
CA GLU A 210 5.69 7.61 10.74
C GLU A 210 5.24 7.27 9.32
N ARG A 211 6.08 7.61 8.34
CA ARG A 211 5.80 7.33 6.93
C ARG A 211 5.89 5.83 6.68
N LEU A 212 4.92 5.32 5.95
CA LEU A 212 4.90 3.95 5.49
C LEU A 212 5.32 3.92 4.02
N LEU A 213 6.49 3.37 3.76
CA LEU A 213 7.08 3.40 2.42
C LEU A 213 6.40 2.37 1.51
N SER A 214 6.14 2.74 0.26
CA SER A 214 5.61 1.79 -0.71
C SER A 214 6.63 0.69 -0.99
N ASN A 215 6.19 -0.57 -0.97
CA ASN A 215 6.95 -1.70 -1.44
C ASN A 215 6.54 -2.00 -2.90
N PRO A 216 7.46 -1.82 -3.86
CA PRO A 216 7.19 -1.92 -5.29
C PRO A 216 7.08 -3.37 -5.79
N PHE A 217 7.42 -4.39 -4.99
CA PHE A 217 7.33 -5.80 -5.41
C PHE A 217 5.87 -6.29 -5.47
N PRO A 218 5.50 -7.17 -6.43
CA PRO A 218 6.34 -7.86 -7.42
C PRO A 218 6.71 -7.05 -8.69
N GLY A 219 6.52 -5.74 -8.68
CA GLY A 219 6.70 -4.84 -9.82
C GLY A 219 5.41 -4.62 -10.60
N GLU A 220 5.48 -3.92 -11.73
CA GLU A 220 4.33 -3.63 -12.58
C GLU A 220 4.54 -4.09 -14.02
N LEU A 221 3.50 -4.67 -14.62
CA LEU A 221 3.51 -5.13 -16.01
C LEU A 221 3.23 -4.01 -17.03
N VAL A 222 2.94 -2.79 -16.59
CA VAL A 222 2.56 -1.70 -17.49
C VAL A 222 3.78 -1.23 -18.28
N GLY A 223 3.78 -1.52 -19.58
CA GLY A 223 4.84 -1.13 -20.53
C GLY A 223 5.84 -2.24 -20.86
N CYS A 224 5.58 -3.50 -20.47
CA CYS A 224 6.34 -4.66 -20.92
C CYS A 224 6.42 -4.73 -22.45
N GLY A 225 7.61 -4.98 -22.99
CA GLY A 225 7.89 -5.03 -24.42
C GLY A 225 7.97 -3.67 -25.13
N ILE A 226 7.70 -2.57 -24.42
CA ILE A 226 7.73 -1.21 -24.98
C ILE A 226 8.81 -0.36 -24.31
N ARG A 227 8.84 -0.36 -22.97
CA ARG A 227 9.76 0.46 -22.15
C ARG A 227 10.44 -0.31 -21.02
N ARG A 228 10.11 -1.60 -20.91
CA ARG A 228 10.70 -2.54 -19.95
C ARG A 228 10.63 -3.95 -20.49
N THR A 229 11.60 -4.77 -20.11
CA THR A 229 11.54 -6.21 -20.35
C THR A 229 10.83 -6.88 -19.20
N CYS A 230 9.94 -7.82 -19.49
CA CYS A 230 9.21 -8.57 -18.48
C CYS A 230 9.24 -10.06 -18.80
N VAL A 231 9.76 -10.85 -17.88
CA VAL A 231 9.81 -12.31 -17.96
C VAL A 231 9.03 -12.88 -16.80
N ARG A 232 8.12 -13.81 -17.08
CA ARG A 232 7.39 -14.56 -16.06
C ARG A 232 7.46 -16.04 -16.42
N LEU A 233 7.87 -16.85 -15.44
CA LEU A 233 7.81 -18.30 -15.54
C LEU A 233 6.70 -18.81 -14.64
N CYS A 234 5.68 -19.40 -15.24
CA CYS A 234 4.48 -19.88 -14.55
C CYS A 234 4.66 -21.34 -14.14
N GLY A 235 4.04 -21.79 -13.04
CA GLY A 235 4.23 -23.17 -12.57
C GLY A 235 3.83 -24.21 -13.62
N TYR A 236 4.57 -25.33 -13.69
CA TYR A 236 4.32 -26.42 -14.66
C TYR A 236 2.88 -26.97 -14.61
N TYR A 237 2.28 -26.99 -13.42
CA TYR A 237 0.92 -27.50 -13.20
C TYR A 237 -0.20 -26.49 -13.49
N GLN A 238 0.12 -25.27 -13.93
CA GLN A 238 -0.90 -24.31 -14.32
C GLN A 238 -1.43 -24.66 -15.71
N SER A 239 -2.76 -24.62 -15.86
CA SER A 239 -3.45 -24.88 -17.14
C SER A 239 -3.21 -23.80 -18.19
N SER A 240 -2.68 -22.64 -17.78
CA SER A 240 -2.39 -21.49 -18.62
C SER A 240 -0.89 -21.16 -18.53
N PRO A 241 -0.21 -20.87 -19.64
CA PRO A 241 1.15 -20.33 -19.64
C PRO A 241 1.22 -18.86 -19.19
N ILE A 242 0.08 -18.27 -18.85
CA ILE A 242 -0.06 -16.89 -18.38
C ILE A 242 -0.56 -16.90 -16.93
N CYS A 243 0.23 -16.33 -16.03
CA CYS A 243 -0.03 -16.20 -14.61
C CYS A 243 0.18 -14.77 -14.13
N SER A 244 -0.45 -14.40 -13.02
CA SER A 244 -0.18 -13.11 -12.37
C SER A 244 1.24 -13.06 -11.80
N LEU A 245 1.74 -11.86 -11.48
CA LEU A 245 3.07 -11.69 -10.86
C LEU A 245 3.17 -12.40 -9.50
N ASP A 246 2.06 -12.47 -8.75
CA ASP A 246 2.00 -13.14 -7.45
C ASP A 246 1.96 -14.69 -7.58
N GLU A 247 1.55 -15.20 -8.73
CA GLU A 247 1.47 -16.64 -9.04
C GLU A 247 2.72 -17.18 -9.75
N ALA A 248 3.50 -16.32 -10.40
CA ALA A 248 4.67 -16.72 -11.18
C ALA A 248 5.74 -17.38 -10.29
N GLU A 249 6.34 -18.48 -10.72
CA GLU A 249 7.45 -19.14 -10.01
C GLU A 249 8.75 -18.31 -10.06
N TYR A 250 8.91 -17.51 -11.12
CA TYR A 250 10.02 -16.60 -11.35
C TYR A 250 9.52 -15.34 -12.07
N VAL A 251 10.07 -14.18 -11.69
CA VAL A 251 9.81 -12.88 -12.30
C VAL A 251 11.14 -12.17 -12.53
N LEU A 252 11.31 -11.61 -13.74
CA LEU A 252 12.35 -10.63 -14.04
C LEU A 252 11.72 -9.42 -14.72
N ILE A 253 12.04 -8.23 -14.22
CA ILE A 253 11.69 -6.96 -14.84
C ILE A 253 12.96 -6.14 -15.01
N ILE A 254 13.24 -5.69 -16.24
CA ILE A 254 14.37 -4.81 -16.55
C ILE A 254 13.82 -3.50 -17.07
N GLU A 255 14.19 -2.41 -16.42
CA GLU A 255 13.87 -1.04 -16.83
C GLU A 255 15.17 -0.28 -17.06
N ILE A 256 15.21 0.56 -18.09
CA ILE A 256 16.38 1.42 -18.34
C ILE A 256 16.10 2.80 -17.78
N ASP A 257 17.02 3.31 -16.97
CA ASP A 257 17.09 4.73 -16.65
C ASP A 257 18.00 5.42 -17.68
N PRO A 258 17.45 6.11 -18.68
CA PRO A 258 18.25 6.77 -19.71
C PRO A 258 19.05 7.95 -19.14
N SER A 259 18.62 8.53 -18.02
CA SER A 259 19.30 9.67 -17.40
C SER A 259 20.56 9.24 -16.66
N LEU A 260 20.50 8.09 -15.99
CA LEU A 260 21.63 7.53 -15.24
C LEU A 260 22.50 6.57 -16.08
N ARG A 261 22.02 6.14 -17.25
CA ARG A 261 22.64 5.08 -18.06
C ARG A 261 22.85 3.79 -17.26
N GLU A 262 21.82 3.43 -16.50
CA GLU A 262 21.77 2.23 -15.67
C GLU A 262 20.54 1.41 -16.02
N ALA A 263 20.64 0.09 -15.91
CA ALA A 263 19.50 -0.81 -15.90
C ALA A 263 19.06 -1.05 -14.46
N GLN A 264 17.80 -0.77 -14.15
CA GLN A 264 17.15 -1.22 -12.92
C GLN A 264 16.57 -2.61 -13.17
N ILE A 265 17.07 -3.59 -12.44
CA ILE A 265 16.71 -5.00 -12.58
C ILE A 265 16.00 -5.43 -11.30
N THR A 266 14.81 -6.00 -11.48
CA THR A 266 14.04 -6.65 -10.41
C THR A 266 13.96 -8.13 -10.71
N ILE A 267 14.47 -8.95 -9.80
CA ILE A 267 14.32 -10.41 -9.83
C ILE A 267 13.51 -10.86 -8.62
N GLY A 268 12.64 -11.83 -8.84
CA GLY A 268 11.97 -12.50 -7.75
C GLY A 268 11.56 -13.92 -8.11
N GLY A 269 11.35 -14.73 -7.10
CA GLY A 269 10.98 -16.12 -7.30
C GLY A 269 10.57 -16.80 -6.01
N PHE A 270 9.73 -17.81 -6.16
CA PHE A 270 9.30 -18.65 -5.04
C PHE A 270 10.41 -19.64 -4.66
N ILE A 271 10.76 -19.69 -3.39
CA ILE A 271 11.73 -20.64 -2.83
C ILE A 271 11.01 -21.64 -1.93
N ARG A 272 11.25 -22.94 -2.13
CA ARG A 272 10.69 -23.99 -1.25
C ARG A 272 11.58 -24.28 -0.05
N ASP A 273 12.87 -23.96 -0.19
CA ASP A 273 13.90 -24.25 0.78
C ASP A 273 14.86 -23.05 0.90
N PRO A 274 15.32 -22.69 2.11
CA PRO A 274 16.29 -21.62 2.33
C PRO A 274 17.64 -21.80 1.65
N GLN A 275 17.97 -23.01 1.17
CA GLN A 275 19.18 -23.32 0.41
C GLN A 275 18.99 -23.19 -1.11
N THR A 276 17.99 -22.43 -1.54
CA THR A 276 17.77 -22.07 -2.94
C THR A 276 18.02 -20.58 -3.17
N TYR A 277 18.61 -20.24 -4.31
CA TYR A 277 18.70 -18.88 -4.82
C TYR A 277 17.91 -18.70 -6.11
N VAL A 278 17.63 -17.45 -6.47
CA VAL A 278 17.02 -17.03 -7.73
C VAL A 278 18.03 -16.19 -8.49
N ALA A 279 18.25 -16.44 -9.79
CA ALA A 279 19.30 -15.78 -10.56
C ALA A 279 18.86 -15.32 -11.95
N PHE A 280 19.47 -14.21 -12.35
CA PHE A 280 19.47 -13.67 -13.70
C PHE A 280 20.90 -13.69 -14.26
N GLY A 281 21.10 -14.34 -15.40
CA GLY A 281 22.39 -14.44 -16.08
C GLY A 281 22.38 -13.82 -17.47
N MET A 282 23.53 -13.35 -17.95
CA MET A 282 23.75 -12.91 -19.33
C MET A 282 24.99 -13.58 -19.90
N ALA A 283 24.86 -14.25 -21.05
CA ALA A 283 25.96 -14.93 -21.73
C ALA A 283 25.80 -14.92 -23.25
N TYR A 284 26.87 -15.17 -24.01
CA TYR A 284 26.82 -15.15 -25.48
C TYR A 284 26.33 -16.44 -26.12
N SER A 285 26.51 -17.57 -25.44
CA SER A 285 26.04 -18.89 -25.90
C SER A 285 24.71 -19.21 -25.22
N ASP A 286 23.86 -20.01 -25.87
CA ASP A 286 22.64 -20.63 -25.32
C ASP A 286 22.82 -22.13 -25.04
N PHE A 287 23.96 -22.71 -25.42
CA PHE A 287 24.28 -24.14 -25.26
C PHE A 287 25.43 -24.41 -24.28
N SER A 288 26.13 -23.36 -23.82
CA SER A 288 27.22 -23.49 -22.85
C SER A 288 27.19 -22.37 -21.81
N LEU A 289 27.41 -22.72 -20.54
CA LEU A 289 27.48 -21.76 -19.44
C LEU A 289 28.92 -21.24 -19.29
N THR A 290 29.38 -20.48 -20.27
CA THR A 290 30.71 -19.87 -20.29
C THR A 290 30.61 -18.36 -20.35
N ASP A 291 31.54 -17.68 -19.68
CA ASP A 291 31.61 -16.22 -19.61
C ASP A 291 30.26 -15.56 -19.30
N MET A 292 29.54 -16.11 -18.31
CA MET A 292 28.24 -15.61 -17.91
C MET A 292 28.38 -14.62 -16.75
N ASP A 293 27.71 -13.47 -16.92
CA ASP A 293 27.50 -12.50 -15.86
C ASP A 293 26.21 -12.84 -15.10
N MET A 294 26.32 -13.15 -13.82
CA MET A 294 25.21 -13.69 -13.03
C MET A 294 24.92 -12.84 -11.81
N SER A 295 23.68 -12.34 -11.69
CA SER A 295 23.15 -11.68 -10.51
C SER A 295 22.22 -12.61 -9.74
N VAL A 296 22.39 -12.71 -8.42
CA VAL A 296 21.74 -13.70 -7.57
C VAL A 296 21.01 -13.04 -6.41
N CYS A 297 19.74 -13.39 -6.21
CA CYS A 297 18.95 -13.07 -5.03
C CYS A 297 18.81 -14.32 -4.16
N MET A 298 19.23 -14.23 -2.89
CA MET A 298 19.26 -15.39 -2.01
C MET A 298 18.96 -15.04 -0.56
N LEU A 299 18.49 -16.02 0.21
CA LEU A 299 18.35 -15.88 1.65
C LEU A 299 19.67 -16.27 2.34
N ASP A 300 20.31 -15.32 3.00
CA ASP A 300 21.50 -15.54 3.82
C ASP A 300 21.23 -15.11 5.26
N ARG A 301 21.42 -16.03 6.22
CA ARG A 301 21.18 -15.81 7.65
C ARG A 301 19.82 -15.13 7.96
N GLY A 302 18.78 -15.55 7.26
CA GLY A 302 17.41 -15.03 7.43
C GLY A 302 17.15 -13.66 6.77
N ARG A 303 18.09 -13.13 5.98
CA ARG A 303 17.94 -11.88 5.25
C ARG A 303 18.11 -12.09 3.75
N VAL A 304 17.34 -11.38 2.95
CA VAL A 304 17.50 -11.42 1.50
C VAL A 304 18.73 -10.59 1.13
N THR A 305 19.62 -11.19 0.35
CA THR A 305 20.89 -10.61 -0.07
C THR A 305 21.05 -10.74 -1.57
N LEU A 306 21.82 -9.80 -2.14
CA LEU A 306 22.15 -9.73 -3.55
C LEU A 306 23.63 -10.08 -3.73
N GLY A 307 23.93 -10.98 -4.66
CA GLY A 307 25.28 -11.34 -5.07
C GLY A 307 25.49 -11.12 -6.56
N HIS A 308 26.76 -10.87 -6.93
CA HIS A 308 27.19 -10.68 -8.31
C HIS A 308 28.34 -11.62 -8.61
N TYR A 309 28.19 -12.47 -9.61
CA TYR A 309 29.09 -13.57 -9.87
C TYR A 309 29.44 -13.70 -11.36
N TYR A 310 30.67 -14.09 -11.61
CA TYR A 310 31.20 -14.47 -12.90
C TYR A 310 31.25 -15.98 -12.99
N VAL A 311 30.66 -16.53 -14.05
CA VAL A 311 30.73 -17.95 -14.36
C VAL A 311 31.66 -18.11 -15.54
N LYS A 312 32.87 -18.59 -15.26
CA LYS A 312 33.87 -18.89 -16.29
C LYS A 312 33.43 -20.07 -17.16
N GLN A 313 32.98 -21.15 -16.52
CA GLN A 313 32.52 -22.39 -17.15
C GLN A 313 31.67 -23.19 -16.15
N GLU A 314 30.76 -24.03 -16.64
CA GLU A 314 29.83 -24.85 -15.83
C GLU A 314 30.49 -25.75 -14.77
N ILE A 315 31.73 -26.19 -15.00
CA ILE A 315 32.46 -27.09 -14.09
C ILE A 315 33.05 -26.38 -12.87
N PHE A 316 33.13 -25.05 -12.88
CA PHE A 316 33.67 -24.27 -11.79
C PHE A 316 32.54 -23.60 -11.00
N PRO A 317 32.70 -23.44 -9.67
CA PRO A 317 31.76 -22.64 -8.90
C PRO A 317 31.77 -21.18 -9.41
N PRO A 318 30.64 -20.47 -9.33
CA PRO A 318 30.61 -19.04 -9.64
C PRO A 318 31.56 -18.24 -8.75
N PHE A 319 32.35 -17.35 -9.35
CA PHE A 319 33.31 -16.49 -8.64
C PHE A 319 32.70 -15.10 -8.41
N PRO A 320 33.02 -14.38 -7.33
CA PRO A 320 32.60 -12.98 -7.18
C PRO A 320 33.00 -12.14 -8.40
N HIS A 321 32.05 -11.41 -8.98
CA HIS A 321 32.27 -10.60 -10.18
C HIS A 321 32.83 -9.22 -9.79
N ALA A 322 33.81 -8.73 -10.54
CA ALA A 322 34.45 -7.42 -10.29
C ALA A 322 33.56 -6.22 -10.68
N GLY A 323 32.60 -6.43 -11.57
CA GLY A 323 31.61 -5.43 -11.96
C GLY A 323 30.71 -5.00 -10.80
N ILE A 324 30.22 -3.77 -10.85
CA ILE A 324 29.42 -3.18 -9.78
C ILE A 324 27.93 -3.37 -10.07
N ILE A 325 27.20 -3.85 -9.07
CA ILE A 325 25.75 -3.71 -8.98
C ILE A 325 25.41 -3.00 -7.68
N VAL A 326 24.41 -2.12 -7.72
CA VAL A 326 24.00 -1.33 -6.57
C VAL A 326 22.66 -1.85 -6.07
N PRO A 327 22.60 -2.48 -4.88
CA PRO A 327 21.32 -2.92 -4.32
C PRO A 327 20.43 -1.71 -4.05
N ASP A 328 19.13 -1.85 -4.34
CA ASP A 328 18.13 -0.81 -4.11
C ASP A 328 17.09 -1.25 -3.08
N LEU A 329 16.48 -2.42 -3.29
CA LEU A 329 15.53 -2.97 -2.34
C LEU A 329 15.56 -4.50 -2.34
N THR A 330 15.38 -5.10 -1.18
CA THR A 330 15.25 -6.56 -1.03
C THR A 330 14.10 -6.88 -0.11
N ASP A 331 13.42 -8.00 -0.34
CA ASP A 331 12.25 -8.37 0.45
C ASP A 331 11.98 -9.88 0.43
N LEU A 332 11.35 -10.40 1.49
CA LEU A 332 10.90 -11.78 1.62
C LEU A 332 9.38 -11.78 1.88
N ASP A 333 8.61 -12.35 0.96
CA ASP A 333 7.14 -12.40 1.04
C ASP A 333 6.62 -13.81 0.85
N ASN A 334 6.09 -14.46 1.90
CA ASN A 334 5.47 -15.79 1.80
C ASN A 334 6.33 -16.78 0.98
N ASN A 335 7.61 -16.88 1.35
CA ASN A 335 8.64 -17.67 0.66
C ASN A 335 8.98 -17.21 -0.77
N ARG A 336 8.71 -15.94 -1.12
CA ARG A 336 9.20 -15.32 -2.34
C ARG A 336 10.31 -14.35 -2.01
N LEU A 337 11.46 -14.56 -2.65
CA LEU A 337 12.56 -13.60 -2.61
C LEU A 337 12.33 -12.52 -3.65
N TRP A 338 12.66 -11.29 -3.29
CA TRP A 338 12.68 -10.16 -4.20
C TRP A 338 13.98 -9.38 -4.02
N CYS A 339 14.64 -9.08 -5.14
CA CYS A 339 15.78 -8.18 -5.18
C CYS A 339 15.61 -7.20 -6.33
N ARG A 340 15.75 -5.91 -6.02
CA ARG A 340 15.84 -4.82 -6.99
C ARG A 340 17.21 -4.17 -6.86
N PHE A 341 17.87 -3.96 -7.97
CA PHE A 341 19.21 -3.41 -8.03
C PHE A 341 19.44 -2.65 -9.33
N ARG A 342 20.47 -1.82 -9.34
CA ARG A 342 20.90 -1.05 -10.50
C ARG A 342 22.22 -1.58 -11.02
N ARG A 343 22.34 -1.65 -12.34
CA ARG A 343 23.53 -2.11 -13.05
C ARG A 343 23.95 -1.05 -14.09
N PRO A 344 25.15 -0.48 -13.98
CA PRO A 344 25.68 0.43 -15.00
C PRO A 344 25.72 -0.22 -16.39
N LEU A 345 25.34 0.54 -17.43
CA LEU A 345 25.41 0.06 -18.81
C LEU A 345 26.84 0.11 -19.37
N LEU A 346 27.72 0.91 -18.78
CA LEU A 346 29.12 0.98 -19.18
C LEU A 346 29.95 -0.05 -18.40
N PRO A 347 30.84 -0.79 -19.08
CA PRO A 347 31.71 -1.75 -18.42
C PRO A 347 32.67 -1.05 -17.45
N TYR A 348 32.88 -1.65 -16.29
CA TYR A 348 33.90 -1.26 -15.32
C TYR A 348 35.20 -2.02 -15.63
N GLY A 349 35.94 -1.52 -16.63
CA GLY A 349 37.22 -2.09 -17.04
C GLY A 349 37.12 -3.27 -18.04
N PRO A 350 38.27 -3.83 -18.44
CA PRO A 350 38.35 -4.78 -19.56
C PRO A 350 37.78 -6.18 -19.25
N THR A 351 37.61 -6.52 -17.97
CA THR A 351 37.14 -7.84 -17.53
C THR A 351 35.65 -7.88 -17.20
N SER A 352 34.96 -6.73 -17.22
CA SER A 352 33.51 -6.68 -16.97
C SER A 352 32.73 -6.92 -18.25
N ILE A 353 31.70 -7.77 -18.18
CA ILE A 353 30.81 -8.02 -19.30
C ILE A 353 29.99 -6.75 -19.57
N ASN A 354 30.02 -6.30 -20.83
CA ASN A 354 29.25 -5.15 -21.28
C ASN A 354 27.78 -5.57 -21.53
N PRO A 355 26.82 -5.11 -20.70
CA PRO A 355 25.42 -5.51 -20.82
C PRO A 355 24.72 -4.93 -22.06
N THR A 356 25.32 -3.96 -22.77
CA THR A 356 24.76 -3.42 -24.02
C THR A 356 25.10 -4.25 -25.24
N ARG A 357 25.80 -5.38 -25.08
CA ARG A 357 25.99 -6.35 -26.16
C ARG A 357 24.82 -7.33 -26.16
N SER A 358 24.41 -7.76 -27.34
CA SER A 358 23.36 -8.76 -27.47
C SER A 358 23.83 -10.09 -26.88
N MET A 359 23.10 -10.56 -25.87
CA MET A 359 23.41 -11.79 -25.13
C MET A 359 22.11 -12.55 -24.86
N TYR A 360 22.23 -13.85 -24.64
CA TYR A 360 21.14 -14.65 -24.10
C TYR A 360 20.94 -14.30 -22.63
N HIS A 361 19.67 -14.17 -22.24
CA HIS A 361 19.26 -13.93 -20.88
C HIS A 361 18.83 -15.25 -20.25
N TYR A 362 19.47 -15.60 -19.14
CA TYR A 362 19.23 -16.81 -18.37
C TYR A 362 18.41 -16.50 -17.13
N TYR A 363 17.39 -17.32 -16.87
CA TYR A 363 16.51 -17.20 -15.72
C TYR A 363 16.38 -18.56 -15.05
N PHE A 364 16.84 -18.66 -13.80
CA PHE A 364 16.89 -19.95 -13.12
C PHE A 364 16.90 -19.80 -11.60
N LYS A 365 16.70 -20.95 -10.94
CA LYS A 365 16.92 -21.16 -9.51
C LYS A 365 18.03 -22.18 -9.36
N GLY A 366 18.83 -22.07 -8.31
CA GLY A 366 19.91 -23.02 -8.07
C GLY A 366 20.14 -23.30 -6.60
N PRO A 367 20.86 -24.40 -6.28
CA PRO A 367 21.18 -24.75 -4.91
C PRO A 367 22.33 -23.89 -4.37
N LYS A 368 22.28 -23.61 -3.09
CA LYS A 368 23.39 -23.04 -2.32
C LYS A 368 23.61 -23.85 -1.04
N ASN A 369 24.72 -23.60 -0.37
CA ASN A 369 24.97 -24.06 0.98
C ASN A 369 25.84 -23.02 1.70
N ASP A 370 26.33 -23.36 2.90
CA ASP A 370 27.21 -22.47 3.66
C ASP A 370 28.58 -22.22 2.99
N SER A 371 28.97 -23.08 2.03
CA SER A 371 30.23 -22.97 1.28
C SER A 371 30.10 -22.11 0.01
N GLY A 372 28.88 -21.81 -0.45
CA GLY A 372 28.64 -20.95 -1.60
C GLY A 372 27.41 -21.32 -2.43
N ILE A 373 27.37 -20.81 -3.65
CA ILE A 373 26.32 -21.10 -4.63
C ILE A 373 26.84 -22.05 -5.70
N TYR A 374 25.96 -22.86 -6.27
CA TYR A 374 26.28 -23.79 -7.35
C TYR A 374 25.33 -23.60 -8.51
N LEU A 375 25.83 -23.81 -9.73
CA LEU A 375 24.97 -23.82 -10.90
C LEU A 375 24.06 -25.06 -10.89
N PRO A 376 22.84 -24.97 -11.45
CA PRO A 376 22.05 -26.14 -11.80
C PRO A 376 22.88 -27.17 -12.56
N GLU A 377 22.63 -28.45 -12.27
CA GLU A 377 23.40 -29.60 -12.84
C GLU A 377 23.41 -29.66 -14.37
N ASN A 378 22.45 -29.00 -15.03
CA ASN A 378 22.36 -28.97 -16.49
C ASN A 378 21.70 -27.67 -16.95
N ILE A 379 22.18 -27.12 -18.06
CA ILE A 379 21.60 -25.96 -18.76
C ILE A 379 20.10 -26.12 -19.07
N TYR A 380 19.61 -27.35 -19.31
CA TYR A 380 18.19 -27.63 -19.54
C TYR A 380 17.30 -27.37 -18.32
N LYS A 381 17.87 -27.18 -17.13
CA LYS A 381 17.14 -26.73 -15.92
C LYS A 381 17.04 -25.20 -15.84
N MET A 382 17.54 -24.48 -16.84
CA MET A 382 17.47 -23.03 -16.94
C MET A 382 16.51 -22.63 -18.06
N ASN A 383 15.83 -21.51 -17.88
CA ASN A 383 15.10 -20.88 -18.98
C ASN A 383 16.03 -19.86 -19.63
N ILE A 384 15.99 -19.80 -20.95
CA ILE A 384 16.87 -18.97 -21.77
C ILE A 384 15.98 -18.16 -22.70
N SER A 385 16.30 -16.89 -22.91
CA SER A 385 15.61 -16.06 -23.90
C SER A 385 15.67 -16.69 -25.30
N PRO A 386 14.63 -16.53 -26.14
CA PRO A 386 14.54 -17.19 -27.44
C PRO A 386 15.59 -16.72 -28.46
N ARG A 387 16.21 -15.57 -28.21
CA ARG A 387 17.33 -15.03 -28.97
C ARG A 387 18.20 -14.19 -28.05
N GLN A 388 19.31 -13.70 -28.59
CA GLN A 388 20.10 -12.67 -27.94
C GLN A 388 19.35 -11.33 -27.94
N TYR A 389 19.42 -10.64 -26.81
CA TYR A 389 18.88 -9.31 -26.62
C TYR A 389 19.98 -8.39 -26.08
N ASN A 390 19.99 -7.15 -26.56
CA ASN A 390 20.64 -6.08 -25.84
C ASN A 390 19.79 -5.76 -24.60
N ILE A 391 20.39 -5.46 -23.44
CA ILE A 391 19.63 -5.09 -22.24
C ILE A 391 18.70 -3.86 -22.46
N THR A 392 18.99 -3.03 -23.46
CA THR A 392 18.15 -1.89 -23.86
C THR A 392 17.05 -2.25 -24.86
N GLU A 393 17.02 -3.48 -25.39
CA GLU A 393 15.90 -4.01 -26.17
C GLU A 393 14.83 -4.55 -25.24
N PHE A 394 13.62 -3.98 -25.33
CA PHE A 394 12.51 -4.40 -24.51
C PHE A 394 11.75 -5.55 -25.15
N TYR A 395 11.52 -6.61 -24.39
CA TYR A 395 10.72 -7.74 -24.84
C TYR A 395 9.88 -8.31 -23.70
N THR A 396 8.98 -9.19 -24.07
CA THR A 396 8.11 -9.88 -23.14
C THR A 396 8.26 -11.37 -23.35
N ASP A 397 8.41 -12.12 -22.27
CA ASP A 397 8.66 -13.56 -22.32
C ASP A 397 7.82 -14.30 -21.27
N PHE A 398 7.11 -15.34 -21.72
CA PHE A 398 6.17 -16.12 -20.91
C PHE A 398 6.30 -17.60 -21.23
N HIS A 399 6.69 -18.38 -20.24
CA HIS A 399 6.88 -19.82 -20.38
C HIS A 399 6.38 -20.57 -19.15
N HIS A 400 6.08 -21.85 -19.34
CA HIS A 400 6.01 -22.78 -18.20
C HIS A 400 7.40 -22.93 -17.61
N SER A 401 7.50 -22.89 -16.29
CA SER A 401 8.72 -23.10 -15.54
C SER A 401 9.20 -24.54 -15.78
N VAL A 402 10.41 -24.65 -16.31
CA VAL A 402 11.23 -25.88 -16.29
C VAL A 402 12.02 -25.99 -14.96
N ILE A 403 11.85 -25.00 -14.07
CA ILE A 403 12.57 -24.81 -12.79
C ILE A 403 11.71 -25.19 -11.60
#